data_AF-U2L7X3-F1
#
_entry.id   AF-U2L7X3-F1
#
_cell.length_a   1.000
_cell.length_b   1.000
_cell.length_c   1.000
_cell.angle_alpha   90.00
_cell.angle_beta   90.00
_cell.angle_gamma   90.00
#
_symmetry.space_group_name_H-M   'P 1'
#
loop_
_entity.id
_entity.type
_entity.pdbx_description
1 polymer ?
#
loop_
_entity_poly.entity_id
_entity_poly.type
_entity_poly.pdbx_seq_one_letter_code
_entity_poly.pdbx_strand_id
1 'polypeptide(L)'
;MGGKRISITITDEQQKALEEMAQTEGLGRSAALVRSITLKALRSANRSGNVAEIVMSLENSDEVTEYVRLKRFGTVASFATYAMENFMQRNPLTAAQKALVGKNIKVDEVGAP
;
A
#
# COMPACT_ATOMS: atom_id res chain seq x y z
N MET A 1 -18.72 5.04 23.22
CA MET A 1 -17.56 4.93 22.30
C MET A 1 -16.31 4.69 23.13
N GLY A 2 -15.90 3.43 23.28
CA GLY A 2 -14.70 3.06 24.05
C GLY A 2 -13.47 3.07 23.15
N GLY A 3 -12.54 3.99 23.39
CA GLY A 3 -11.25 4.04 22.70
C GLY A 3 -10.15 4.42 23.68
N LYS A 4 -8.94 3.88 23.49
CA LYS A 4 -7.76 4.29 24.26
C LYS A 4 -7.15 5.54 23.62
N ARG A 5 -6.78 6.52 24.44
CA ARG A 5 -6.14 7.77 23.99
C ARG A 5 -4.64 7.55 23.85
N ILE A 6 -4.08 7.99 22.72
CA ILE A 6 -2.64 8.07 22.49
C ILE A 6 -2.27 9.56 22.48
N SER A 7 -1.25 9.93 23.25
CA SER A 7 -0.71 11.29 23.28
C SER A 7 0.73 11.25 22.78
N ILE A 8 1.08 12.19 21.89
CA ILE A 8 2.44 12.40 21.39
C ILE A 8 2.80 13.87 21.55
N THR A 9 4.06 14.14 21.86
CA THR A 9 4.60 15.51 21.90
C THR A 9 5.33 15.76 20.60
N ILE A 10 4.99 16.85 19.92
CA ILE A 10 5.57 17.26 18.64
C ILE A 10 5.86 18.75 18.69
N THR A 11 6.74 19.23 17.81
CA THR A 11 7.01 20.67 17.67
C THR A 11 5.88 21.37 16.92
N ASP A 12 5.80 22.69 17.05
CA ASP A 12 4.83 23.51 16.30
C ASP A 12 5.01 23.38 14.78
N GLU A 13 6.25 23.25 14.31
CA GLU A 13 6.58 23.01 12.89
C GLU A 13 6.01 21.67 12.40
N GLN A 14 6.15 20.61 13.21
CA GLN A 14 5.60 19.30 12.89
C GLN A 14 4.06 19.31 12.88
N GLN A 15 3.44 20.03 13.81
CA GLN A 15 1.98 20.20 13.82
C GLN A 15 1.50 20.89 12.55
N LYS A 16 2.15 21.97 12.13
CA LYS A 16 1.79 22.69 10.90
C LYS A 16 1.93 21.81 9.65
N ALA A 17 3.02 21.06 9.54
CA ALA A 17 3.22 20.12 8.44
C ALA A 17 2.11 19.03 8.41
N LEU A 18 1.70 18.51 9.58
CA LEU A 18 0.60 17.54 9.67
C LEU A 18 -0.74 18.13 9.25
N GLU A 19 -0.99 19.40 9.52
CA GLU A 19 -2.22 20.08 9.10
C GLU A 19 -2.26 20.28 7.58
N GLU A 20 -1.15 20.71 6.97
CA GLU A 20 -1.01 20.87 5.52
C GLU A 20 -1.19 19.52 4.79
N MET A 21 -0.55 18.46 5.28
CA MET A 21 -0.73 17.11 4.74
C MET A 21 -2.16 16.61 4.90
N ALA A 22 -2.82 16.88 6.04
CA ALA A 22 -4.19 16.44 6.27
C ALA A 22 -5.19 17.13 5.32
N GLN A 23 -4.94 18.37 4.92
CA GLN A 23 -5.74 19.05 3.90
C GLN A 23 -5.49 18.46 2.52
N THR A 24 -4.22 18.21 2.18
CA THR A 24 -3.83 17.62 0.90
C THR A 24 -4.44 16.23 0.70
N GLU A 25 -4.50 15.42 1.75
CA GLU A 25 -5.13 14.09 1.72
C GLU A 25 -6.66 14.11 1.91
N GLY A 26 -7.29 15.28 2.06
CA GLY A 26 -8.75 15.41 2.21
C GLY A 26 -9.29 14.93 3.56
N LEU A 27 -8.43 14.76 4.58
CA LEU A 27 -8.79 14.28 5.91
C LEU A 27 -9.21 15.41 6.87
N GLY A 28 -8.87 16.66 6.51
CA GLY A 28 -9.31 17.89 7.17
C GLY A 28 -8.75 18.16 8.57
N ARG A 29 -8.20 17.15 9.26
CA ARG A 29 -7.58 17.29 10.59
C ARG A 29 -6.31 16.45 10.71
N SER A 30 -5.27 17.01 11.29
CA SER A 30 -3.99 16.31 11.58
C SER A 30 -4.18 15.05 12.41
N ALA A 31 -5.09 15.06 13.40
CA ALA A 31 -5.41 13.86 14.19
C ALA A 31 -6.00 12.71 13.35
N ALA A 32 -6.80 13.02 12.33
CA ALA A 32 -7.36 12.02 11.42
C ALA A 32 -6.26 11.43 10.52
N LEU A 33 -5.36 12.27 10.02
CA LEU A 33 -4.17 11.86 9.27
C LEU A 33 -3.29 10.93 10.10
N VAL A 34 -2.87 11.35 11.30
CA VAL A 34 -2.03 10.55 12.20
C VAL A 34 -2.67 9.20 12.48
N ARG A 35 -3.96 9.17 12.83
CA ARG A 35 -4.69 7.91 13.03
C ARG A 35 -4.66 7.03 11.78
N SER A 36 -4.87 7.60 10.60
CA SER A 36 -4.88 6.85 9.35
C SER A 36 -3.51 6.22 9.05
N ILE A 37 -2.43 6.99 9.23
CA ILE A 37 -1.05 6.55 9.01
C ILE A 37 -0.68 5.46 10.03
N THR A 38 -0.97 5.68 11.31
CA THR A 38 -0.71 4.69 12.36
C THR A 38 -1.46 3.38 12.11
N LEU A 39 -2.72 3.45 11.65
CA LEU A 39 -3.48 2.24 11.31
C LEU A 39 -2.95 1.55 10.04
N LYS A 40 -2.51 2.30 9.03
CA LYS A 40 -1.85 1.73 7.85
C LYS A 40 -0.55 1.01 8.26
N ALA A 41 0.29 1.65 9.07
CA ALA A 41 1.52 1.06 9.59
C ALA A 41 1.27 -0.17 10.48
N LEU A 42 0.23 -0.17 11.31
CA LEU A 42 -0.15 -1.35 12.09
C LEU A 42 -0.66 -2.48 11.19
N ARG A 43 -1.38 -2.17 10.12
CA ARG A 43 -1.83 -3.18 9.15
C ARG A 43 -0.65 -3.78 8.39
N SER A 44 0.33 -2.98 7.99
CA SER A 44 1.53 -3.50 7.34
C SER A 44 2.37 -4.34 8.30
N ALA A 45 2.54 -3.91 9.56
CA ALA A 45 3.26 -4.66 10.58
C ALA A 45 2.59 -5.99 10.99
N ASN A 46 1.25 -6.06 10.92
CA ASN A 46 0.48 -7.26 11.29
C ASN A 46 0.11 -8.15 10.08
N ARG A 47 0.63 -7.87 8.88
CA ARG A 47 0.48 -8.79 7.74
C ARG A 47 1.45 -9.96 7.92
N SER A 48 0.98 -11.07 8.49
CA SER A 48 1.63 -12.37 8.30
C SER A 48 1.21 -12.93 6.94
N GLY A 49 2.16 -13.07 6.02
CA GLY A 49 1.94 -13.66 4.68
C GLY A 49 2.65 -12.88 3.57
N ASN A 50 2.75 -13.51 2.39
CA ASN A 50 3.40 -13.03 1.15
C ASN A 50 2.79 -11.75 0.53
N VAL A 51 2.31 -10.80 1.34
CA VAL A 51 1.65 -9.58 0.89
C VAL A 51 2.51 -8.37 1.24
N ALA A 52 3.28 -7.89 0.26
CA ALA A 52 3.99 -6.62 0.36
C ALA A 52 3.09 -5.45 -0.11
N GLU A 53 3.16 -4.32 0.59
CA GLU A 53 2.58 -3.05 0.11
C GLU A 53 3.65 -2.29 -0.67
N ILE A 54 3.34 -1.91 -1.91
CA ILE A 54 4.23 -1.13 -2.76
C ILE A 54 3.73 0.31 -2.77
N VAL A 55 4.53 1.22 -2.22
CA VAL A 55 4.28 2.66 -2.31
C VAL A 55 5.18 3.22 -3.40
N MET A 56 4.59 3.83 -4.43
CA MET A 56 5.33 4.43 -5.54
C MET A 56 4.70 5.74 -5.99
N SER A 57 5.55 6.66 -6.45
CA SER A 57 5.15 7.90 -7.10
C SER A 57 4.76 7.61 -8.55
N LEU A 58 3.58 8.06 -8.98
CA LEU A 58 3.15 8.03 -10.37
C LEU A 58 3.31 9.42 -10.96
N GLU A 59 4.40 9.64 -11.72
CA GLU A 59 4.70 10.95 -12.33
C GLU A 59 3.64 11.39 -13.35
N ASN A 60 2.92 10.45 -13.98
CA ASN A 60 1.84 10.69 -14.92
C ASN A 60 0.45 10.27 -14.36
N SER A 61 0.21 10.54 -13.08
CA SER A 61 -1.01 10.12 -12.36
C SER A 61 -2.31 10.48 -13.09
N ASP A 62 -2.41 11.67 -13.68
CA ASP A 62 -3.63 12.12 -14.35
C ASP A 62 -3.95 11.29 -15.60
N GLU A 63 -2.93 11.03 -16.41
CA GLU A 63 -3.05 10.21 -17.62
C GLU A 63 -3.47 8.78 -17.27
N VAL A 64 -2.81 8.18 -16.28
CA VAL A 64 -3.12 6.82 -15.83
C VAL A 64 -4.54 6.75 -15.25
N THR A 65 -4.94 7.76 -14.49
CA THR A 65 -6.29 7.84 -13.90
C THR A 65 -7.35 7.89 -14.99
N GLU A 66 -7.19 8.75 -16.00
CA GLU A 66 -8.14 8.83 -17.12
C GLU A 66 -8.14 7.55 -17.96
N TYR A 67 -6.96 6.96 -18.21
CA TYR A 67 -6.88 5.68 -18.91
C TYR A 67 -7.68 4.58 -18.19
N VAL A 68 -7.47 4.44 -16.87
CA VAL A 68 -8.16 3.46 -16.02
C VAL A 68 -9.67 3.69 -16.04
N ARG A 69 -10.11 4.95 -15.99
CA ARG A 69 -11.52 5.34 -16.06
C ARG A 69 -12.13 4.94 -17.40
N LEU A 70 -11.49 5.31 -18.52
CA LEU A 70 -11.95 5.01 -19.88
C LEU A 70 -11.99 3.50 -20.16
N LYS A 71 -11.02 2.74 -19.64
CA LYS A 71 -10.96 1.28 -19.77
C LYS A 71 -11.79 0.52 -18.73
N ARG A 72 -12.47 1.22 -17.82
CA ARG A 72 -13.36 0.67 -16.78
C ARG A 72 -12.66 -0.31 -15.82
N PHE A 73 -11.39 -0.07 -15.52
CA PHE A 73 -10.64 -0.84 -14.52
C PHE A 73 -10.99 -0.47 -13.07
N GLY A 74 -11.81 0.57 -12.86
CA GLY A 74 -12.26 1.03 -11.55
C GLY A 74 -11.22 1.92 -10.85
N THR A 75 -10.10 1.34 -10.43
CA THR A 75 -9.02 2.07 -9.73
C THR A 75 -7.65 1.78 -10.32
N VAL A 76 -6.69 2.69 -10.12
CA VAL A 76 -5.30 2.51 -10.56
C VAL A 76 -4.67 1.27 -9.90
N ALA A 77 -5.00 0.99 -8.64
CA ALA A 77 -4.57 -0.22 -7.95
C ALA A 77 -5.07 -1.49 -8.64
N SER A 78 -6.38 -1.55 -8.96
CA SER A 78 -6.98 -2.68 -9.69
C SER A 78 -6.33 -2.89 -11.06
N PHE A 79 -6.06 -1.80 -11.77
CA PHE A 79 -5.33 -1.84 -13.04
C PHE A 79 -3.90 -2.37 -12.88
N ALA A 80 -3.17 -1.91 -11.86
CA ALA A 80 -1.81 -2.38 -11.59
C ALA A 80 -1.78 -3.88 -11.27
N THR A 81 -2.71 -4.38 -10.46
CA THR A 81 -2.86 -5.82 -10.18
C THR A 81 -3.10 -6.61 -11.46
N TYR A 82 -4.04 -6.17 -12.29
CA TYR A 82 -4.32 -6.81 -13.57
C TYR A 82 -3.11 -6.78 -14.52
N ALA A 83 -2.42 -5.65 -14.62
CA ALA A 83 -1.26 -5.49 -15.49
C ALA A 83 -0.11 -6.42 -15.07
N MET A 84 0.16 -6.51 -13.76
CA MET A 84 1.16 -7.43 -13.20
C MET A 84 0.82 -8.89 -13.54
N GLU A 85 -0.43 -9.30 -13.31
CA GLU A 85 -0.87 -10.67 -13.61
C GLU A 85 -0.78 -11.00 -15.10
N ASN A 86 -1.30 -10.13 -15.97
CA ASN A 86 -1.27 -10.30 -17.42
C ASN A 86 0.17 -10.36 -17.95
N PHE A 87 1.08 -9.55 -17.41
CA PHE A 87 2.49 -9.59 -17.78
C PHE A 87 3.15 -10.92 -17.38
N MET A 88 2.89 -11.41 -16.15
CA MET A 88 3.42 -12.68 -15.68
C MET A 88 2.87 -13.88 -16.45
N GLN A 89 1.60 -13.85 -16.86
CA GLN A 89 0.99 -14.88 -17.70
C GLN A 89 1.62 -14.94 -19.09
N ARG A 90 1.89 -13.77 -19.69
CA ARG A 90 2.54 -13.68 -21.02
C ARG A 90 4.02 -13.99 -21.00
N ASN A 91 4.69 -13.74 -19.87
CA ASN A 91 6.12 -13.95 -19.68
C ASN A 91 6.35 -14.91 -18.51
N PRO A 92 5.96 -16.19 -18.64
CA PRO A 92 6.11 -17.15 -17.56
C PRO A 92 7.60 -17.43 -17.31
N LEU A 93 7.96 -17.56 -16.04
CA LEU A 93 9.31 -17.96 -15.65
C LEU A 93 9.65 -19.35 -16.23
N THR A 94 10.88 -19.49 -16.71
CA THR A 94 11.43 -20.79 -17.11
C THR A 94 11.57 -21.73 -15.90
N ALA A 95 11.69 -23.03 -16.15
CA ALA A 95 11.86 -24.02 -15.07
C ALA A 95 13.05 -23.70 -14.14
N ALA A 96 14.17 -23.22 -14.72
CA ALA A 96 15.34 -22.79 -13.96
C ALA A 96 15.07 -21.56 -13.09
N GLN A 97 14.32 -20.57 -13.61
CA GLN A 97 13.94 -19.38 -12.87
C GLN A 97 12.93 -19.68 -11.76
N LYS A 98 11.95 -20.56 -12.01
CA LYS A 98 11.02 -21.03 -10.98
C LYS A 98 11.74 -21.74 -9.83
N ALA A 99 12.76 -22.56 -10.14
CA ALA A 99 13.57 -23.23 -9.13
C ALA A 99 14.37 -22.24 -8.27
N LEU A 100 14.82 -21.11 -8.82
CA LEU A 100 15.46 -20.04 -8.05
C LEU A 100 14.45 -19.29 -7.16
N VAL A 101 13.26 -18.99 -7.69
CA VAL A 101 12.19 -18.37 -6.91
C VAL A 101 11.77 -19.27 -5.74
N GLY A 102 11.58 -20.57 -5.97
CA GLY A 102 11.23 -21.53 -4.92
C GLY A 102 12.32 -21.74 -3.86
N LYS A 103 13.59 -21.49 -4.19
CA LYS A 103 14.69 -21.50 -3.21
C LYS A 103 14.78 -20.21 -2.39
N ASN A 104 14.34 -19.09 -2.96
CA ASN A 104 14.49 -17.76 -2.37
C ASN A 104 13.24 -17.23 -1.67
N ILE A 105 12.05 -17.79 -1.96
CA ILE A 105 10.82 -17.56 -1.19
C ILE A 105 10.77 -18.65 -0.13
N LYS A 106 11.23 -18.34 1.09
CA LYS A 106 10.91 -19.19 2.25
C LYS A 106 9.39 -19.12 2.43
N VAL A 107 8.72 -20.26 2.27
CA VAL A 107 7.36 -20.42 2.76
C VAL A 107 7.50 -20.42 4.28
N ASP A 108 7.15 -19.32 4.94
CA ASP A 108 6.94 -19.37 6.37
C ASP A 108 5.84 -20.41 6.61
N GLU A 109 6.21 -21.55 7.17
CA GLU A 109 5.30 -22.55 7.70
C GLU A 109 4.51 -21.90 8.85
N VAL A 110 3.44 -21.20 8.50
CA VAL A 110 2.45 -20.74 9.47
C VAL A 110 1.71 -21.98 9.96
N GLY A 111 2.17 -22.48 11.10
CA GLY A 111 1.45 -23.26 12.12
C GLY A 111 0.34 -24.19 11.63
N ALA A 112 0.65 -25.48 11.57
CA ALA A 112 -0.36 -26.54 11.69
C ALA A 112 -1.16 -26.38 13.02
N PRO A 113 -2.44 -26.80 13.04
CA PRO A 113 -3.42 -26.45 14.08
C PRO A 113 -3.09 -26.90 15.50
#